data_AF-A0A369KXH3-F1
#
_entry.id   AF-A0A369KXH3-F1
#
_cell.length_a   1.000
_cell.length_b   1.000
_cell.length_c   1.000
_cell.angle_alpha   90.00
_cell.angle_beta   90.00
_cell.angle_gamma   90.00
#
_symmetry.space_group_name_H-M   'P 1'
#
loop_
_entity.id
_entity.type
_entity.pdbx_description
1 polymer ?
#
loop_
_entity_poly.entity_id
_entity_poly.type
_entity_poly.pdbx_seq_one_letter_code
_entity_poly.pdbx_strand_id
1 'polypeptide(L)'
;MSDDTDAHLKIAVALRAVRGAIGLNQAEFASLVGVSKPTIARAETMEVAMRLDSYSSILKKLREIGVKVDTLYSDSVHIEFEPQALESLMEQLADQGKRRQDRTQQGVGVHTRQGKKAQKAKDALAQLKAKLPPGEESQ
;
A
#
# COMPACT_ATOMS: atom_id res chain seq x y z
N MET A 1 -12.96 -33.85 -2.96
CA MET A 1 -11.53 -33.67 -2.61
C MET A 1 -10.84 -32.63 -3.51
N SER A 2 -11.33 -32.33 -4.72
CA SER A 2 -10.81 -31.24 -5.58
C SER A 2 -11.09 -29.85 -5.02
N ASP A 3 -12.30 -29.62 -4.50
CA ASP A 3 -12.80 -28.27 -4.25
C ASP A 3 -12.10 -27.57 -3.07
N ASP A 4 -11.79 -28.32 -2.00
CA ASP A 4 -11.03 -27.78 -0.86
C ASP A 4 -9.59 -27.40 -1.25
N THR A 5 -8.98 -28.18 -2.15
CA THR A 5 -7.61 -27.90 -2.62
C THR A 5 -7.56 -26.65 -3.49
N ASP A 6 -8.56 -26.49 -4.37
CA ASP A 6 -8.71 -25.31 -5.20
C ASP A 6 -8.97 -24.04 -4.37
N ALA A 7 -9.85 -24.13 -3.36
CA ALA A 7 -10.09 -23.02 -2.42
C ALA A 7 -8.80 -22.60 -1.70
N HIS A 8 -8.01 -23.56 -1.20
CA HIS A 8 -6.73 -23.26 -0.55
C HIS A 8 -5.71 -22.63 -1.50
N LEU A 9 -5.65 -23.09 -2.76
CA LEU A 9 -4.80 -22.50 -3.77
C LEU A 9 -5.18 -21.04 -4.05
N LYS A 10 -6.48 -20.77 -4.25
CA LYS A 10 -7.00 -19.41 -4.49
C LYS A 10 -6.69 -18.48 -3.33
N ILE A 11 -6.86 -18.94 -2.10
CA ILE A 11 -6.49 -18.18 -0.89
C ILE A 11 -4.99 -17.88 -0.88
N ALA A 12 -4.14 -18.89 -1.10
CA ALA A 12 -2.68 -18.72 -1.08
C ALA A 12 -2.21 -17.71 -2.15
N VAL A 13 -2.75 -17.82 -3.36
CA VAL A 13 -2.48 -16.90 -4.47
C VAL A 13 -2.95 -15.49 -4.14
N ALA A 14 -4.17 -15.33 -3.62
CA ALA A 14 -4.72 -14.03 -3.27
C ALA A 14 -3.90 -13.32 -2.20
N LEU A 15 -3.51 -14.01 -1.12
CA LEU A 15 -2.70 -13.41 -0.05
C LEU A 15 -1.33 -12.96 -0.57
N ARG A 16 -0.68 -13.79 -1.40
CA ARG A 16 0.61 -13.45 -2.03
C ARG A 16 0.49 -12.25 -2.97
N ALA A 17 -0.54 -12.24 -3.81
CA ALA A 17 -0.77 -11.18 -4.78
C ALA A 17 -1.06 -9.85 -4.08
N VAL A 18 -1.96 -9.84 -3.09
CA VAL A 18 -2.25 -8.65 -2.29
C VAL A 18 -0.99 -8.17 -1.60
N ARG A 19 -0.31 -9.04 -0.83
CA ARG A 19 0.90 -8.66 -0.08
C ARG A 19 1.99 -8.08 -0.99
N GLY A 20 2.21 -8.70 -2.15
CA GLY A 20 3.17 -8.22 -3.15
C GLY A 20 2.77 -6.88 -3.74
N ALA A 21 1.50 -6.71 -4.11
CA ALA A 21 0.97 -5.47 -4.68
C ALA A 21 1.09 -4.28 -3.71
N ILE A 22 0.89 -4.54 -2.41
CA ILE A 22 1.04 -3.51 -1.37
C ILE A 22 2.48 -3.33 -0.88
N GLY A 23 3.42 -4.10 -1.41
CA GLY A 23 4.85 -3.97 -1.11
C GLY A 23 5.23 -4.33 0.33
N LEU A 24 4.44 -5.16 1.03
CA LEU A 24 4.70 -5.56 2.40
C LEU A 24 5.44 -6.90 2.49
N ASN A 25 6.28 -7.05 3.51
CA ASN A 25 6.82 -8.35 3.90
C ASN A 25 5.78 -9.15 4.71
N GLN A 26 6.04 -10.44 4.98
CA GLN A 26 5.09 -11.30 5.70
C GLN A 26 4.77 -10.84 7.12
N ALA A 27 5.72 -10.22 7.83
CA ALA A 27 5.48 -9.73 9.18
C ALA A 27 4.58 -8.49 9.16
N GLU A 28 4.88 -7.54 8.28
CA GLU A 28 4.08 -6.32 8.11
C GLU A 28 2.65 -6.65 7.64
N PHE A 29 2.52 -7.58 6.69
CA PHE A 29 1.22 -8.02 6.22
C PHE A 29 0.42 -8.72 7.31
N ALA A 30 1.06 -9.59 8.09
CA ALA A 30 0.43 -10.25 9.22
C ALA A 30 -0.09 -9.24 10.26
N SER A 31 0.70 -8.21 10.57
CA SER A 31 0.28 -7.10 11.44
C SER A 31 -0.91 -6.32 10.86
N LEU A 32 -0.88 -6.03 9.55
CA LEU A 32 -1.97 -5.31 8.87
C LEU A 32 -3.30 -6.07 8.95
N VAL A 33 -3.28 -7.39 8.74
CA VAL A 33 -4.50 -8.21 8.66
C VAL A 33 -4.87 -8.86 10.00
N GLY A 34 -4.12 -8.59 11.07
CA GLY A 34 -4.46 -9.02 12.43
C GLY A 34 -4.22 -10.51 12.72
N VAL A 35 -3.20 -11.12 12.09
CA VAL A 35 -2.82 -12.52 12.33
C VAL A 35 -1.32 -12.65 12.62
N SER A 36 -0.85 -13.84 12.98
CA SER A 36 0.58 -14.07 13.23
C SER A 36 1.36 -14.29 11.92
N LYS A 37 2.64 -13.90 11.89
CA LYS A 37 3.54 -14.15 10.74
C LYS A 37 3.57 -15.63 10.31
N PRO A 38 3.67 -16.62 11.22
CA PRO A 38 3.60 -18.03 10.83
C PRO A 38 2.27 -18.40 10.15
N THR A 39 1.15 -17.78 10.55
CA THR A 39 -0.15 -18.03 9.92
C THR A 39 -0.16 -17.60 8.46
N ILE A 40 0.38 -16.42 8.16
CA ILE A 40 0.56 -15.97 6.77
C ILE A 40 1.51 -16.90 6.01
N ALA A 41 2.66 -17.24 6.59
CA ALA A 41 3.65 -18.08 5.91
C ALA A 41 3.09 -19.46 5.52
N ARG A 42 2.35 -20.12 6.42
CA ARG A 42 1.72 -21.42 6.16
C ARG A 42 0.60 -21.32 5.13
N ALA A 43 -0.21 -20.27 5.21
CA ALA A 43 -1.29 -20.05 4.24
C ALA A 43 -0.74 -19.77 2.84
N GLU A 44 0.30 -18.95 2.71
CA GLU A 44 0.95 -18.65 1.43
C GLU A 44 1.68 -19.85 0.80
N THR A 45 2.04 -20.85 1.60
CA THR A 45 2.74 -22.07 1.16
C THR A 45 1.82 -23.28 1.04
N MET A 46 0.53 -23.12 1.36
CA MET A 46 -0.45 -24.20 1.43
C MET A 46 -0.05 -25.33 2.41
N GLU A 47 0.85 -25.05 3.37
CA GLU A 47 1.26 -26.02 4.40
C GLU A 47 0.06 -26.41 5.27
N VAL A 48 -0.81 -25.45 5.58
CA VAL A 48 -2.00 -25.66 6.39
C VAL A 48 -3.18 -24.91 5.78
N ALA A 49 -4.32 -25.59 5.69
CA ALA A 49 -5.62 -25.01 5.38
C ALA A 49 -5.94 -23.85 6.33
N MET A 50 -6.09 -22.64 5.79
CA MET A 50 -6.52 -21.50 6.60
C MET A 50 -7.99 -21.67 6.99
N ARG A 51 -8.32 -21.48 8.26
CA ARG A 51 -9.71 -21.49 8.73
C ARG A 51 -10.51 -20.37 8.08
N LEU A 52 -11.75 -20.68 7.68
CA LEU A 52 -12.65 -19.74 7.02
C LEU A 52 -12.88 -18.45 7.82
N ASP A 53 -12.99 -18.55 9.16
CA ASP A 53 -13.16 -17.39 10.03
C ASP A 53 -11.94 -16.46 10.03
N SER A 54 -10.74 -17.05 10.02
CA SER A 54 -9.49 -16.30 9.91
C SER A 54 -9.38 -15.62 8.56
N TYR A 55 -9.70 -16.34 7.48
CA TYR A 55 -9.70 -15.76 6.13
C TYR A 55 -10.73 -14.64 5.99
N SER A 56 -11.95 -14.83 6.49
CA SER A 56 -13.00 -13.81 6.49
C SER A 56 -12.59 -12.56 7.27
N SER A 57 -11.85 -12.73 8.38
CA SER A 57 -11.32 -11.60 9.15
C SER A 57 -10.25 -10.83 8.36
N ILE A 58 -9.37 -11.55 7.66
CA ILE A 58 -8.39 -10.93 6.74
C ILE A 58 -9.13 -10.14 5.64
N LEU A 59 -10.15 -10.73 5.00
CA LEU A 59 -10.93 -10.06 3.96
C LEU A 59 -11.61 -8.77 4.47
N LYS A 60 -12.10 -8.76 5.71
CA LYS A 60 -12.64 -7.55 6.34
C LYS A 60 -11.57 -6.47 6.48
N LYS A 61 -10.37 -6.83 6.97
CA LYS A 61 -9.24 -5.89 7.09
C LYS A 61 -8.74 -5.35 5.76
N LEU A 62 -8.70 -6.19 4.74
CA LEU A 62 -8.38 -5.74 3.38
C LEU A 62 -9.44 -4.76 2.85
N ARG A 63 -10.72 -5.03 3.10
CA ARG A 63 -11.80 -4.12 2.70
C ARG A 63 -11.72 -2.77 3.42
N GLU A 64 -11.32 -2.73 4.68
CA GLU A 64 -11.11 -1.48 5.44
C GLU A 64 -10.06 -0.57 4.78
N ILE A 65 -9.10 -1.14 4.04
CA ILE A 65 -8.07 -0.38 3.31
C ILE A 65 -8.37 -0.26 1.80
N GLY A 66 -9.59 -0.57 1.37
CA GLY A 66 -10.02 -0.46 -0.03
C GLY A 66 -9.51 -1.59 -0.94
N VAL A 67 -9.16 -2.75 -0.40
CA VAL A 67 -8.77 -3.94 -1.18
C VAL A 67 -9.87 -5.00 -1.08
N LYS A 68 -10.50 -5.32 -2.21
CA LYS A 68 -11.49 -6.40 -2.31
C LYS A 68 -10.85 -7.61 -2.95
N VAL A 69 -11.13 -8.78 -2.38
CA VAL A 69 -10.64 -10.05 -2.86
C VAL A 69 -11.84 -10.99 -2.99
N ASP A 70 -11.98 -11.61 -4.16
CA ASP A 70 -12.94 -12.68 -4.41
C ASP A 70 -12.19 -13.96 -4.79
N THR A 71 -12.42 -15.00 -4.01
CA THR A 71 -11.85 -16.34 -4.14
C THR A 71 -12.90 -17.44 -3.98
N LEU A 72 -14.16 -17.08 -3.69
CA LEU A 72 -15.19 -18.02 -3.25
C LEU A 72 -16.23 -18.30 -4.33
N TYR A 73 -16.51 -17.33 -5.19
CA TYR A 73 -17.64 -17.42 -6.13
C TYR A 73 -17.21 -17.61 -7.59
N SER A 74 -15.90 -17.59 -7.88
CA SER A 74 -15.36 -17.72 -9.23
C SER A 74 -14.26 -18.79 -9.32
N ASP A 75 -14.11 -19.35 -10.51
CA ASP A 75 -12.96 -20.20 -10.88
C ASP A 75 -11.64 -19.40 -10.90
N SER A 76 -11.74 -18.09 -11.07
CA SER A 76 -10.65 -17.12 -11.01
C SER A 76 -10.48 -16.49 -9.63
N VAL A 77 -9.29 -15.94 -9.38
CA VAL A 77 -9.03 -15.03 -8.24
C VAL A 77 -9.16 -13.59 -8.73
N HIS A 78 -10.05 -12.81 -8.14
CA HIS A 78 -10.20 -11.38 -8.44
C HIS A 78 -9.72 -10.53 -7.28
N ILE A 79 -8.91 -9.52 -7.59
CA ILE A 79 -8.41 -8.56 -6.62
C ILE A 79 -8.66 -7.17 -7.19
N GLU A 80 -9.45 -6.38 -6.49
CA GLU A 80 -9.79 -5.01 -6.85
C GLU A 80 -9.21 -4.07 -5.80
N PHE A 81 -8.50 -3.05 -6.28
CA PHE A 81 -8.00 -1.95 -5.46
C PHE A 81 -8.87 -0.72 -5.74
N GLU A 82 -9.54 -0.22 -4.71
CA GLU A 82 -10.32 1.01 -4.80
C GLU A 82 -9.41 2.23 -5.00
N PRO A 83 -9.92 3.35 -5.55
CA PRO A 83 -9.11 4.54 -5.80
C PRO A 83 -8.32 5.02 -4.58
N GLN A 84 -8.93 5.03 -3.39
CA GLN A 84 -8.27 5.39 -2.12
C GLN A 84 -7.10 4.48 -1.75
N ALA A 85 -7.21 3.18 -2.07
CA ALA A 85 -6.13 2.21 -1.83
C ALA A 85 -4.97 2.48 -2.79
N LEU A 86 -5.26 2.77 -4.07
CA LEU A 86 -4.25 3.11 -5.06
C LEU A 86 -3.50 4.41 -4.72
N GLU A 87 -4.20 5.43 -4.21
CA GLU A 87 -3.59 6.68 -3.74
C GLU A 87 -2.62 6.41 -2.58
N SER A 88 -3.05 5.63 -1.59
CA SER A 88 -2.21 5.25 -0.44
C SER A 88 -0.98 4.45 -0.88
N LEU A 89 -1.14 3.54 -1.84
CA LEU A 89 -0.04 2.74 -2.40
C LEU A 89 0.95 3.58 -3.19
N MET A 90 0.49 4.60 -3.91
CA MET A 90 1.37 5.51 -4.63
C MET A 90 2.36 6.21 -3.68
N GLU A 91 1.89 6.65 -2.51
CA GLU A 91 2.74 7.28 -1.50
C GLU A 91 3.76 6.29 -0.92
N GLN A 92 3.33 5.08 -0.58
CA GLN A 92 4.18 4.04 -0.02
C GLN A 92 5.27 3.58 -1.00
N LEU A 93 4.90 3.33 -2.26
CA LEU A 93 5.85 2.90 -3.30
C LEU A 93 6.86 4.01 -3.63
N ALA A 94 6.44 5.28 -3.61
CA ALA A 94 7.34 6.41 -3.78
C ALA A 94 8.37 6.54 -2.63
N ASP A 95 7.99 6.20 -1.39
CA ASP A 95 8.91 6.19 -0.24
C ASP A 95 9.88 5.00 -0.28
N GLN A 96 9.40 3.80 -0.63
CA GLN A 96 10.24 2.61 -0.75
C GLN A 96 11.38 2.79 -1.77
N GLY A 97 11.13 3.52 -2.86
CA GLY A 97 12.15 3.89 -3.84
C GLY A 97 13.31 4.70 -3.24
N LYS A 98 13.06 5.49 -2.18
CA LYS A 98 14.08 6.28 -1.49
C LYS A 98 14.88 5.48 -0.46
N ARG A 99 14.34 4.34 0.02
CA ARG A 99 14.98 3.48 1.03
C ARG A 99 16.09 2.59 0.47
N ARG A 100 16.21 2.43 -0.85
CA ARG A 100 17.32 1.71 -1.49
C ARG A 100 18.43 2.68 -1.88
N GLN A 101 19.41 2.80 -0.99
CA GLN A 101 20.53 3.76 -1.09
C GLN A 101 21.52 3.43 -2.23
N ASP A 102 21.54 2.17 -2.66
CA ASP A 102 22.41 1.59 -3.69
C ASP A 102 21.82 1.66 -5.11
N ARG A 103 20.53 2.01 -5.24
CA ARG A 103 19.82 1.97 -6.51
C ARG A 103 19.81 3.35 -7.15
N THR A 104 20.75 3.59 -8.07
CA THR A 104 20.68 4.72 -9.01
C THR A 104 19.53 4.47 -10.00
N GLN A 105 18.27 4.63 -9.59
CA GLN A 105 17.14 4.38 -10.49
C GLN A 105 16.14 5.52 -10.58
N GLN A 106 16.09 6.02 -11.82
CA GLN A 106 14.92 6.49 -12.54
C GLN A 106 13.76 5.47 -12.41
N GLY A 107 13.06 5.45 -11.27
CA GLY A 107 11.70 4.92 -11.23
C GLY A 107 10.76 5.82 -12.02
N VAL A 108 9.56 5.35 -12.37
CA VAL A 108 8.50 6.20 -12.97
C VAL A 108 8.48 7.49 -12.18
N GLY A 109 8.89 8.59 -12.82
CA GLY A 109 9.00 9.87 -12.17
C GLY A 109 7.62 10.30 -11.72
N VAL A 110 7.24 9.93 -10.51
CA VAL A 110 6.14 10.55 -9.78
C VAL A 110 6.66 11.94 -9.46
N HIS A 111 6.66 12.79 -10.49
CA HIS A 111 6.78 14.22 -10.35
C HIS A 111 5.58 14.60 -9.51
N THR A 112 5.79 14.62 -8.20
CA THR A 112 4.88 15.13 -7.20
C THR A 112 4.59 16.57 -7.62
N ARG A 113 3.48 16.77 -8.36
CA ARG A 113 2.95 18.09 -8.69
C ARG A 113 2.74 18.93 -7.42
N GLN A 114 2.59 18.28 -6.27
CA GLN A 114 2.48 18.91 -4.96
C GLN A 114 3.77 19.58 -4.47
N GLY A 115 4.96 19.02 -4.74
CA GLY A 115 6.25 19.61 -4.34
C GLY A 115 6.52 20.94 -5.03
N LYS A 116 6.18 21.05 -6.32
CA LYS A 116 6.33 22.30 -7.08
C LYS A 116 5.38 23.39 -6.58
N LYS A 117 4.15 23.08 -6.18
CA LYS A 117 3.20 24.07 -5.64
C LYS A 117 3.65 24.61 -4.27
N ALA A 118 4.09 23.72 -3.38
CA ALA A 118 4.58 24.11 -2.06
C ALA A 118 5.85 24.97 -2.14
N GLN A 119 6.77 24.64 -3.06
CA GLN A 119 7.98 25.43 -3.28
C GLN A 119 7.67 26.78 -3.92
N LYS A 120 6.82 26.84 -4.95
CA LYS A 120 6.39 28.11 -5.57
C LYS A 120 5.70 29.04 -4.57
N ALA A 121 4.89 28.50 -3.65
CA ALA A 121 4.23 29.29 -2.62
C ALA A 121 5.23 29.86 -1.61
N LYS A 122 6.24 29.08 -1.21
CA LYS A 122 7.33 29.54 -0.32
C LYS A 122 8.19 30.61 -1.01
N ASP A 123 8.54 30.40 -2.27
CA ASP A 123 9.38 31.33 -3.03
C ASP A 123 8.65 32.65 -3.31
N ALA A 124 7.34 32.59 -3.64
CA ALA A 124 6.52 33.79 -3.81
C ALA A 124 6.37 34.58 -2.50
N LEU A 125 6.19 33.89 -1.36
CA LEU A 125 6.10 34.53 -0.04
C LEU A 125 7.43 35.19 0.36
N ALA A 126 8.57 34.55 0.06
CA ALA A 126 9.89 35.13 0.29
C ALA A 126 10.14 36.37 -0.58
N GLN A 127 9.74 36.35 -1.84
CA GLN A 127 9.86 37.49 -2.75
C GLN A 127 8.97 38.67 -2.36
N LEU A 128 7.76 38.41 -1.83
CA LEU A 128 6.90 39.45 -1.27
C LEU A 128 7.53 40.09 -0.02
N LYS A 129 8.07 39.29 0.91
CA LYS A 129 8.75 39.83 2.10
C LYS A 129 10.00 40.65 1.77
N ALA A 130 10.72 40.31 0.71
CA ALA A 130 11.88 41.07 0.24
C ALA A 130 11.51 42.39 -0.47
N LYS A 131 10.25 42.56 -0.88
CA LYS A 131 9.72 43.81 -1.50
C LYS A 131 8.97 44.72 -0.52
N LEU A 132 8.72 44.23 0.70
CA LEU A 132 8.77 44.96 1.97
C LEU A 132 9.71 46.17 2.07
N PRO A 133 9.34 47.45 1.88
CA PRO A 133 10.18 48.52 2.41
C PRO A 133 10.24 48.36 3.93
N PRO A 134 11.42 48.51 4.57
CA PRO A 134 11.50 48.53 6.03
C PRO A 134 10.58 49.65 6.50
N GLY A 135 9.62 49.31 7.36
CA GLY A 135 8.77 50.30 7.99
C GLY A 135 9.66 51.33 8.66
N GLU A 136 9.48 52.59 8.26
CA GLU A 136 10.09 53.73 8.90
C GLU A 136 9.79 53.65 10.40
N GLU A 137 10.83 53.36 11.18
CA GLU A 137 10.85 53.72 12.59
C GLU A 137 10.70 55.23 12.65
N SER A 138 9.62 55.71 13.24
CA SER A 138 9.50 57.10 13.65
C SER A 138 8.62 57.19 14.89
N GLN A 139 9.35 57.25 16.01
CA GLN A 139 9.14 58.06 17.22
C GLN A 139 7.92 57.77 18.10
#